data_AF-A0A7C5BQR5-F1
#
_entry.id   AF-A0A7C5BQR5-F1
#
_cell.length_a   1.000
_cell.length_b   1.000
_cell.length_c   1.000
_cell.angle_alpha   90.00
_cell.angle_beta   90.00
_cell.angle_gamma   90.00
#
_symmetry.space_group_name_H-M   'P 1'
#
loop_
_entity.id
_entity.type
_entity.pdbx_description
1 polymer ?
#
loop_
_entity_poly.entity_id
_entity_poly.type
_entity_poly.pdbx_seq_one_letter_code
_entity_poly.pdbx_strand_id
1 'polypeptide(L)'
;MQDNRKTHLIIKILLVGGLITSLIYLFHPETEQFSVIINGEPVANPLIRFAAIPTILTVLFFTGILMVLAFFGIGLLIFLGAFLFMMLGVFIIAPYSWPILLIVFLVIALMSLTENKSS
;
A
#
# COMPACT_ATOMS: atom_id res chain seq x y z
N MET A 1 -42.36 23.95 10.12
CA MET A 1 -41.29 24.79 10.70
C MET A 1 -39.97 24.01 10.84
N GLN A 2 -39.37 23.53 9.74
CA GLN A 2 -38.15 22.70 9.77
C GLN A 2 -37.04 23.17 8.81
N ASP A 3 -37.34 24.14 7.95
CA ASP A 3 -36.45 24.67 6.90
C ASP A 3 -35.35 25.60 7.49
N ASN A 4 -35.76 26.56 8.32
CA ASN A 4 -34.88 27.59 8.88
C ASN A 4 -33.67 27.04 9.66
N ARG A 5 -33.78 25.83 10.23
CA ARG A 5 -32.69 25.22 11.02
C ARG A 5 -31.56 24.72 10.13
N LYS A 6 -31.85 24.21 8.92
CA LYS A 6 -30.86 23.74 7.95
C LYS A 6 -30.13 24.91 7.30
N THR A 7 -30.88 25.93 6.89
CA THR A 7 -30.34 27.16 6.30
C THR A 7 -29.39 27.89 7.26
N HIS A 8 -29.76 27.97 8.54
CA HIS A 8 -28.89 28.53 9.57
C HIS A 8 -27.62 27.71 9.81
N LEU A 9 -27.67 26.39 9.64
CA LEU A 9 -26.51 25.51 9.75
C LEU A 9 -25.56 25.70 8.55
N ILE A 10 -26.10 25.79 7.33
CA ILE A 10 -25.34 26.04 6.11
C ILE A 10 -24.62 27.39 6.19
N ILE A 11 -25.31 28.45 6.63
CA ILE A 11 -24.72 29.79 6.78
C ILE A 11 -23.59 29.78 7.81
N LYS A 12 -23.76 29.08 8.93
CA LYS A 12 -22.70 28.93 9.94
C LYS A 12 -21.48 28.20 9.41
N ILE A 13 -21.67 27.12 8.64
CA ILE A 13 -20.58 26.38 8.01
C ILE A 13 -19.84 27.29 7.01
N LEU A 14 -20.57 28.08 6.23
CA LEU A 14 -19.99 29.01 5.26
C LEU A 14 -19.18 30.12 5.93
N LEU A 15 -19.69 30.68 7.04
CA LEU A 15 -18.99 31.69 7.83
C LEU A 15 -17.73 31.15 8.48
N VAL A 16 -17.80 29.96 9.09
CA VAL A 16 -16.64 29.32 9.73
C VAL A 16 -15.60 28.91 8.69
N GLY A 17 -16.04 28.33 7.57
CA GLY A 17 -15.15 27.97 6.46
C GLY A 17 -14.47 29.19 5.83
N GLY A 18 -15.22 30.27 5.61
CA GLY A 18 -14.67 31.53 5.10
C GLY A 18 -13.68 32.19 6.07
N LEU A 19 -13.98 32.17 7.38
CA LEU A 19 -13.10 32.70 8.41
C LEU A 19 -11.81 31.90 8.51
N ILE A 20 -11.89 30.57 8.49
CA ILE A 20 -10.71 29.68 8.50
C ILE A 20 -9.86 29.91 7.26
N THR A 21 -10.47 30.00 6.07
CA THR A 21 -9.76 30.26 4.80
C THR A 21 -9.05 31.61 4.82
N SER A 22 -9.72 32.65 5.33
CA SER A 22 -9.16 33.99 5.48
C SER A 22 -7.99 34.00 6.47
N LEU A 23 -8.12 33.32 7.61
CA LEU A 23 -7.03 33.17 8.59
C LEU A 23 -5.82 32.45 7.99
N ILE A 24 -6.04 31.35 7.26
CA ILE A 24 -4.94 30.60 6.63
C ILE A 24 -4.18 31.49 5.64
N TYR A 25 -4.90 32.24 4.80
CA TYR A 25 -4.32 33.16 3.84
C TYR A 25 -3.52 34.30 4.50
N LEU A 26 -4.02 34.84 5.61
CA LEU A 26 -3.42 35.98 6.29
C LEU A 26 -2.20 35.59 7.15
N PHE A 27 -2.23 34.41 7.76
CA PHE A 27 -1.16 33.95 8.66
C PHE A 27 -0.10 33.07 7.98
N HIS A 28 -0.38 32.46 6.82
CA HIS A 28 0.55 31.58 6.12
C HIS A 28 0.53 31.80 4.59
N PRO A 29 0.89 33.01 4.09
CA PRO A 29 0.97 33.27 2.64
C PRO A 29 2.00 32.38 1.93
N GLU A 30 2.97 31.85 2.69
CA GLU A 30 4.09 31.04 2.21
C GLU A 30 3.73 29.54 2.04
N THR A 31 2.63 29.05 2.63
CA THR A 31 2.29 27.61 2.58
C THR A 31 1.71 27.13 1.25
N GLU A 32 1.52 28.04 0.29
CA GLU A 32 1.05 27.72 -1.07
C GLU A 32 2.19 27.55 -2.08
N GLN A 33 3.45 27.65 -1.66
CA GLN A 33 4.57 27.42 -2.58
C GLN A 33 4.86 25.93 -2.73
N PHE A 34 4.00 25.24 -3.51
CA PHE A 34 4.48 24.10 -4.30
C PHE A 34 5.55 24.63 -5.27
N SER A 35 6.77 24.75 -4.78
CA SER A 35 7.93 25.13 -5.59
C SER A 35 8.33 23.91 -6.42
N VAL A 36 7.71 23.78 -7.58
CA VAL A 36 8.16 22.82 -8.59
C VAL A 36 9.49 23.34 -9.11
N ILE A 37 10.56 22.63 -8.78
CA ILE A 37 11.92 22.94 -9.23
C ILE A 37 12.14 22.23 -10.57
N ILE A 38 12.34 22.99 -11.64
CA ILE A 38 12.72 22.46 -12.95
C ILE A 38 14.12 22.97 -13.24
N ASN A 39 15.06 22.06 -13.52
CA ASN A 39 16.46 22.39 -13.79
C ASN A 39 17.18 23.18 -12.68
N GLY A 40 16.81 22.97 -11.41
CA GLY A 40 17.43 23.63 -10.26
C GLY A 40 16.88 25.03 -9.94
N GLU A 41 15.98 25.57 -10.78
CA GLU A 41 15.30 26.84 -10.51
C GLU A 41 13.83 26.61 -10.11
N PRO A 42 13.33 27.30 -9.08
CA PRO A 42 11.91 27.27 -8.74
C PRO A 42 11.12 27.96 -9.85
N VAL A 43 10.21 27.23 -10.49
CA VAL A 43 9.42 27.78 -11.60
C VAL A 43 8.54 28.90 -11.05
N ALA A 44 8.76 30.15 -11.46
CA ALA A 44 8.02 31.31 -10.95
C ALA A 44 6.59 31.43 -11.52
N ASN A 45 6.34 30.84 -12.69
CA ASN A 45 5.07 31.01 -13.40
C ASN A 45 3.97 30.09 -12.82
N PRO A 46 2.88 30.64 -12.25
CA PRO A 46 1.83 29.86 -11.61
C PRO A 46 1.10 28.93 -12.59
N LEU A 47 0.92 29.31 -13.86
CA LEU A 47 0.27 28.43 -14.86
C LEU A 47 1.06 27.13 -15.10
N ILE A 48 2.39 27.23 -15.07
CA ILE A 48 3.28 26.08 -15.25
C ILE A 48 3.28 25.21 -13.98
N ARG A 49 3.14 25.81 -12.79
CA ARG A 49 2.95 25.07 -11.53
C ARG A 49 1.64 24.27 -11.55
N PHE A 50 0.54 24.87 -12.00
CA PHE A 50 -0.75 24.17 -12.14
C PHE A 50 -0.67 23.00 -13.12
N ALA A 51 0.12 23.11 -14.19
CA ALA A 51 0.34 22.03 -15.15
C ALA A 51 1.05 20.80 -14.54
N ALA A 52 1.74 20.94 -13.41
CA ALA A 52 2.37 19.82 -12.70
C ALA A 52 1.37 19.02 -11.83
N ILE A 53 0.22 19.59 -11.48
CA ILE A 53 -0.79 18.93 -10.62
C ILE A 53 -1.31 17.62 -11.24
N PRO A 54 -1.72 17.57 -12.52
CA PRO A 54 -2.11 16.32 -13.17
C PRO A 54 -1.03 15.24 -13.13
N THR A 55 0.24 15.63 -13.31
CA THR A 55 1.38 14.72 -13.25
C THR A 55 1.56 14.17 -11.84
N ILE A 56 1.53 15.03 -10.82
CA ILE A 56 1.63 14.62 -9.41
C ILE A 56 0.47 13.67 -9.04
N LEU A 57 -0.76 13.99 -9.44
CA LEU A 57 -1.93 13.15 -9.21
C LEU A 57 -1.80 11.78 -9.88
N THR A 58 -1.27 11.74 -11.11
CA THR A 58 -1.04 10.49 -11.84
C THR A 58 0.00 9.63 -11.13
N VAL A 59 1.11 10.22 -10.69
CA VAL A 59 2.15 9.51 -9.92
C VAL A 59 1.58 8.98 -8.60
N LEU A 60 0.79 9.80 -7.88
CA LEU A 60 0.17 9.38 -6.63
C LEU A 60 -0.80 8.21 -6.83
N PHE A 61 -1.59 8.25 -7.91
CA PHE A 61 -2.53 7.19 -8.27
C PHE A 61 -1.81 5.86 -8.53
N PHE A 62 -0.77 5.86 -9.37
CA PHE A 62 0.02 4.65 -9.62
C PHE A 62 0.74 4.16 -8.38
N THR A 63 1.28 5.06 -7.57
CA THR A 63 1.93 4.71 -6.30
C THR A 63 0.94 4.06 -5.34
N GLY A 64 -0.29 4.59 -5.27
CA GLY A 64 -1.38 3.99 -4.49
C GLY A 64 -1.75 2.59 -4.98
N ILE A 65 -1.87 2.39 -6.30
CA ILE A 65 -2.11 1.06 -6.88
C ILE A 65 -0.98 0.10 -6.51
N LEU A 66 0.28 0.52 -6.66
CA LEU A 66 1.44 -0.29 -6.33
C LEU A 66 1.49 -0.64 -4.84
N MET A 67 1.17 0.29 -3.94
CA MET A 67 1.02 0.01 -2.51
C MET A 67 -0.07 -1.01 -2.25
N VAL A 68 -1.25 -0.85 -2.85
CA VAL A 68 -2.34 -1.83 -2.70
C VAL A 68 -1.91 -3.19 -3.23
N LEU A 69 -1.23 -3.25 -4.37
CA LEU A 69 -0.68 -4.48 -4.94
C LEU A 69 0.35 -5.16 -4.01
N ALA A 70 1.22 -4.35 -3.41
CA ALA A 70 2.22 -4.81 -2.45
C ALA A 70 1.55 -5.31 -1.16
N PHE A 71 0.56 -4.60 -0.64
CA PHE A 71 -0.21 -4.97 0.55
C PHE A 71 -1.12 -6.17 0.35
N PHE A 72 -1.70 -6.34 -0.85
CA PHE A 72 -2.45 -7.54 -1.23
C PHE A 72 -1.55 -8.78 -1.32
N GLY A 73 -0.23 -8.61 -1.14
CA GLY A 73 0.70 -9.71 -1.18
C GLY A 73 0.71 -10.38 -2.55
N ILE A 74 0.42 -9.65 -3.65
CA ILE A 74 0.44 -10.24 -4.99
C ILE A 74 1.83 -10.85 -5.29
N GLY A 75 2.89 -10.26 -4.75
CA GLY A 75 4.23 -10.89 -4.76
C GLY A 75 4.26 -12.24 -4.02
N LEU A 76 3.65 -12.33 -2.84
CA LEU A 76 3.52 -13.58 -2.07
C LEU A 76 2.62 -14.59 -2.79
N LEU A 77 1.55 -14.16 -3.43
CA LEU A 77 0.63 -14.99 -4.21
C LEU A 77 1.31 -15.58 -5.45
N ILE A 78 2.05 -14.77 -6.19
CA ILE A 78 2.86 -15.21 -7.35
C ILE A 78 3.96 -16.18 -6.88
N PHE A 79 4.65 -15.84 -5.78
CA PHE A 79 5.66 -16.70 -5.19
C PHE A 79 5.08 -18.05 -4.75
N LEU A 80 3.97 -18.05 -4.04
CA LEU A 80 3.32 -19.27 -3.55
C LEU A 80 2.79 -20.12 -4.72
N GLY A 81 2.23 -19.49 -5.76
CA GLY A 81 1.81 -20.18 -6.97
C GLY A 81 2.99 -20.84 -7.70
N ALA A 82 4.09 -20.12 -7.89
CA ALA A 82 5.30 -20.66 -8.51
C ALA A 82 5.92 -21.78 -7.66
N PHE A 83 5.94 -21.63 -6.34
CA PHE A 83 6.43 -22.63 -5.39
C PHE A 83 5.61 -23.92 -5.43
N LEU A 84 4.27 -23.82 -5.43
CA LEU A 84 3.39 -24.98 -5.56
C LEU A 84 3.56 -25.68 -6.91
N PHE A 85 3.70 -24.91 -7.99
CA PHE A 85 3.95 -25.47 -9.31
C PHE A 85 5.30 -26.22 -9.37
N MET A 86 6.35 -25.65 -8.78
CA MET A 86 7.65 -26.31 -8.65
C MET A 86 7.56 -27.61 -7.83
N MET A 87 6.83 -27.59 -6.70
CA MET A 87 6.60 -28.78 -5.87
C MET A 87 5.85 -29.88 -6.63
N LEU A 88 4.83 -29.53 -7.43
CA LEU A 88 4.14 -30.48 -8.31
C LEU A 88 5.08 -31.05 -9.37
N GLY A 89 5.95 -30.22 -9.96
CA GLY A 89 6.98 -30.68 -10.89
C GLY A 89 7.91 -31.71 -10.26
N VAL A 90 8.39 -31.46 -9.04
CA VAL A 90 9.23 -32.41 -8.28
C VAL A 90 8.46 -33.70 -7.99
N PHE A 91 7.18 -33.59 -7.62
CA PHE A 91 6.33 -34.75 -7.35
C PHE A 91 6.17 -35.67 -8.57
N ILE A 92 6.08 -35.09 -9.77
CA ILE A 92 5.93 -35.82 -11.04
C ILE A 92 7.26 -36.39 -11.52
N ILE A 93 8.36 -35.63 -11.43
CA ILE A 93 9.67 -35.99 -11.99
C ILE A 93 10.41 -36.99 -11.08
N ALA A 94 10.20 -36.90 -9.76
CA ALA A 94 10.90 -37.71 -8.77
C ALA A 94 9.93 -38.53 -7.89
N PRO A 95 9.05 -39.37 -8.48
CA PRO A 95 8.02 -40.10 -7.73
C PRO A 95 8.63 -41.10 -6.74
N TYR A 96 9.81 -41.64 -7.04
CA TYR A 96 10.50 -42.61 -6.20
C TYR A 96 11.24 -42.00 -5.00
N SER A 97 11.44 -40.68 -4.97
CA SER A 97 12.12 -39.99 -3.87
C SER A 97 11.22 -39.82 -2.64
N TRP A 98 9.91 -39.72 -2.85
CA TRP A 98 8.92 -39.53 -1.78
C TRP A 98 8.83 -40.70 -0.79
N PRO A 99 8.71 -41.97 -1.23
CA PRO A 99 8.70 -43.12 -0.33
C PRO A 99 9.95 -43.18 0.56
N ILE A 100 11.12 -42.85 0.00
CA ILE A 100 12.40 -42.85 0.73
C ILE A 100 12.42 -41.76 1.79
N LEU A 101 11.99 -40.54 1.44
CA LEU A 101 11.88 -39.43 2.40
C LEU A 101 10.90 -39.74 3.54
N LEU A 102 9.77 -40.39 3.22
CA LEU A 102 8.81 -40.87 4.21
C LEU A 102 9.43 -41.87 5.17
N ILE A 103 10.17 -42.86 4.65
CA ILE A 103 10.86 -43.86 5.48
C ILE A 103 11.88 -43.19 6.41
N VAL A 104 12.71 -42.28 5.88
CA VAL A 104 13.70 -41.55 6.68
C VAL A 104 13.02 -40.70 7.77
N PHE A 105 11.95 -39.99 7.42
CA PHE A 105 11.16 -39.23 8.39
C PHE A 105 10.58 -40.12 9.49
N LEU A 106 10.08 -41.31 9.13
CA LEU A 106 9.49 -42.26 10.08
C LEU A 106 10.55 -42.82 11.05
N VAL A 107 11.77 -43.09 10.56
CA VAL A 107 12.90 -43.51 11.40
C VAL A 107 13.29 -42.40 12.40
N ILE A 108 13.39 -41.15 11.93
CA ILE A 108 13.72 -40.00 12.79
C ILE A 108 12.63 -39.78 13.85
N ALA A 109 11.35 -39.85 13.46
CA ALA A 109 10.24 -39.74 14.39
C ALA A 109 10.27 -40.86 15.45
N LEU A 110 10.58 -42.10 15.05
CA LEU A 110 10.73 -43.22 15.97
C LEU A 110 11.85 -42.97 16.98
N MET A 111 13.01 -42.54 16.51
CA MET A 111 14.16 -42.22 17.38
C MET A 111 13.81 -41.11 18.38
N SER A 112 13.13 -40.06 17.95
CA SER A 112 12.71 -38.95 18.82
C SER A 112 11.68 -39.38 19.87
N LEU A 113 10.73 -40.25 19.50
CA LEU A 113 9.73 -40.80 20.43
C LEU A 113 10.34 -41.76 21.46
N THR A 114 11.33 -42.56 21.06
CA THR A 114 12.05 -43.46 21.97
C THR A 114 12.90 -42.69 22.98
N GLU A 115 13.55 -41.61 22.55
CA GLU A 115 14.35 -40.75 23.44
C GLU A 115 13.48 -40.11 24.55
N ASN A 116 12.26 -39.67 24.22
CA ASN A 116 11.34 -39.08 25.18
C ASN A 116 10.70 -40.10 26.15
N LYS A 117 10.70 -41.39 25.81
CA LYS A 117 10.15 -42.47 26.66
C LYS A 117 11.18 -43.10 27.61
N SER A 118 12.46 -42.77 27.44
CA SER A 118 13.60 -43.29 28.22
C SER A 118 14.05 -42.35 29.34
N SER A 119 13.33 -41.25 29.59
CA SER A 119 13.56 -40.34 30.71
C SER A 119 12.53 -40.49 31.82
#